data_AF-A0A846NCG8-F1
#
_entry.id   AF-A0A846NCG8-F1
#
_cell.length_a   1.000
_cell.length_b   1.000
_cell.length_c   1.000
_cell.angle_alpha   90.00
_cell.angle_beta   90.00
_cell.angle_gamma   90.00
#
_symmetry.space_group_name_H-M   'P 1'
#
loop_
_entity.id
_entity.type
_entity.pdbx_description
1 polymer ?
#
loop_
_entity_poly.entity_id
_entity_poly.type
_entity_poly.pdbx_seq_one_letter_code
_entity_poly.pdbx_strand_id
1 'polypeptide(L)'
;MKKEVQGRKLTDVIGRVKALHNTWRFRKICFDATGLGADPADQFEESGLPIDTFEFNLKTKQDIYENLQLIIEQSEMGGRVNDKK
;
A
#
# COMPACT_ATOMS: atom_id res chain seq x y z
N MET A 1 -2.31 5.22 32.94
CA MET A 1 -1.81 6.15 31.91
C MET A 1 -1.74 5.43 30.58
N LYS A 2 -2.55 5.82 29.59
CA LYS A 2 -2.34 5.37 28.21
C LYS A 2 -1.04 6.01 27.72
N LYS A 3 -0.03 5.22 27.36
CA LYS A 3 1.14 5.75 26.65
C LYS A 3 0.64 6.24 25.30
N GLU A 4 0.63 7.55 25.10
CA GLU A 4 0.52 8.10 23.75
C GLU A 4 1.72 7.58 22.95
N VAL A 5 1.44 6.88 21.85
CA VAL A 5 2.49 6.51 20.90
C VAL A 5 2.95 7.83 20.30
N GLN A 6 4.19 8.23 20.55
CA GLN A 6 4.77 9.41 19.92
C GLN A 6 4.82 9.15 18.41
N GLY A 7 3.78 9.61 17.70
CA GLY A 7 3.62 9.38 16.28
C GLY A 7 4.80 9.94 15.49
N ARG A 8 5.21 9.25 14.44
CA ARG A 8 6.17 9.80 13.47
C ARG A 8 5.50 10.93 12.70
N LYS A 9 6.27 11.93 12.28
CA LYS A 9 5.73 13.06 11.50
C LYS A 9 5.33 12.56 10.12
N LEU A 10 4.24 13.12 9.58
CA LEU A 10 3.74 12.81 8.24
C LEU A 10 4.81 13.06 7.15
N THR A 11 5.63 14.11 7.34
CA THR A 11 6.78 14.43 6.51
C THR A 11 7.80 13.27 6.41
N ASP A 12 7.97 12.50 7.49
CA ASP A 12 8.90 11.37 7.51
C ASP A 12 8.37 10.21 6.65
N VAL A 13 7.05 10.01 6.63
CA VAL A 13 6.40 8.99 5.80
C VAL A 13 6.60 9.33 4.33
N ILE A 14 6.38 10.59 3.95
CA ILE A 14 6.53 11.06 2.57
C ILE A 14 7.98 10.85 2.08
N GLY A 15 8.96 11.25 2.90
CA GLY A 15 10.38 11.05 2.59
C GLY A 15 10.74 9.56 2.41
N ARG A 16 10.17 8.68 3.24
CA ARG A 16 10.40 7.23 3.12
C ARG A 16 9.81 6.66 1.86
N VAL A 17 8.57 6.98 1.52
CA VAL A 17 7.93 6.49 0.28
C VAL A 17 8.75 6.91 -0.95
N LYS A 18 9.22 8.15 -1.00
CA LYS A 18 10.14 8.64 -2.05
C LYS A 18 11.43 7.83 -2.10
N ALA A 19 12.06 7.59 -0.96
CA ALA A 19 13.29 6.79 -0.88
C ALA A 19 13.07 5.34 -1.36
N LEU A 20 11.95 4.72 -0.97
CA LEU A 20 11.58 3.38 -1.44
C LEU A 20 11.38 3.40 -2.97
N HIS A 21 10.60 4.34 -3.50
CA HIS A 21 10.38 4.43 -4.95
C HIS A 21 11.69 4.63 -5.73
N ASN A 22 12.60 5.47 -5.24
CA ASN A 22 13.91 5.67 -5.87
C ASN A 22 14.76 4.38 -5.91
N THR A 23 14.61 3.52 -4.90
CA THR A 23 15.35 2.26 -4.77
C THR A 23 14.77 1.17 -5.67
N TRP A 24 13.45 0.99 -5.65
CA TRP A 24 12.79 -0.16 -6.32
C TRP A 24 12.06 0.20 -7.62
N ARG A 25 11.97 1.49 -7.97
CA ARG A 25 11.31 1.98 -9.20
C ARG A 25 9.91 1.37 -9.38
N PHE A 26 9.08 1.49 -8.35
CA PHE A 26 7.72 0.95 -8.38
C PHE A 26 6.97 1.41 -9.63
N ARG A 27 6.33 0.47 -10.32
CA ARG A 27 5.46 0.79 -11.48
C ARG A 27 4.22 1.60 -11.06
N LYS A 28 3.69 1.30 -9.87
CA LYS A 28 2.47 1.87 -9.31
C LYS A 28 2.52 1.74 -7.80
N ILE A 29 2.01 2.75 -7.09
CA ILE A 29 1.91 2.80 -5.63
C ILE A 29 0.45 3.05 -5.29
N CYS A 30 -0.23 2.05 -4.73
CA CYS A 30 -1.60 2.24 -4.25
C CYS A 30 -1.57 2.94 -2.88
N PHE A 31 -2.35 4.02 -2.73
CA PHE A 31 -2.33 4.84 -1.52
C PHE A 31 -3.75 5.17 -1.03
N ASP A 32 -4.01 4.96 0.26
CA ASP A 32 -5.28 5.35 0.87
C ASP A 32 -5.27 6.86 1.14
N ALA A 33 -6.12 7.59 0.42
CA ALA A 33 -6.25 9.04 0.54
C ALA A 33 -7.31 9.47 1.58
N THR A 34 -7.84 8.52 2.37
CA THR A 34 -8.90 8.82 3.34
C THR A 34 -8.36 9.58 4.55
N GLY A 35 -9.05 10.66 4.94
CA GLY A 35 -8.71 11.43 6.14
C GLY A 35 -7.32 12.06 6.04
N LEU A 36 -6.40 11.66 6.93
CA LEU A 36 -5.01 12.16 6.96
C LEU A 36 -4.16 11.69 5.76
N GLY A 37 -4.71 10.85 4.89
CA GLY A 37 -4.09 10.41 3.64
C GLY A 37 -4.21 11.41 2.49
N ALA A 38 -5.11 12.39 2.56
CA ALA A 38 -5.29 13.35 1.47
C ALA A 38 -4.02 14.19 1.22
N ASP A 39 -3.51 14.88 2.25
CA ASP A 39 -2.34 15.78 2.07
C ASP A 39 -1.08 15.07 1.56
N PRO A 40 -0.71 13.85 2.04
CA PRO A 40 0.40 13.11 1.45
C PRO A 40 0.16 12.70 0.00
N ALA A 41 -1.07 12.35 -0.38
CA ALA A 41 -1.39 11.93 -1.73
C ALA A 41 -1.11 13.06 -2.73
N ASP A 42 -1.57 14.28 -2.42
CA ASP A 42 -1.32 15.48 -3.22
C ASP A 42 0.20 15.72 -3.35
N GLN A 43 0.94 15.64 -2.26
CA GLN A 43 2.40 15.82 -2.29
C GLN A 43 3.12 14.75 -3.12
N PHE A 44 2.62 13.52 -3.15
CA PHE A 44 3.21 12.48 -3.96
C PHE A 44 2.94 12.69 -5.45
N GLU A 45 1.73 13.12 -5.80
CA GLU A 45 1.36 13.49 -7.17
C GLU A 45 2.20 14.66 -7.67
N GLU A 46 2.33 15.73 -6.88
CA GLU A 46 3.20 16.88 -7.19
C GLU A 46 4.67 16.47 -7.38
N SER A 47 5.10 15.43 -6.67
CA SER A 47 6.47 14.90 -6.76
C SER A 47 6.68 13.94 -7.93
N GLY A 48 5.65 13.67 -8.73
CA GLY A 48 5.69 12.79 -9.89
C GLY A 48 5.81 11.29 -9.54
N LEU A 49 5.38 10.88 -8.34
CA LEU A 49 5.33 9.46 -8.00
C LEU A 49 4.14 8.80 -8.72
N PRO A 50 4.27 7.53 -9.16
CA PRO A 50 3.18 6.83 -9.84
C PRO A 50 2.14 6.31 -8.83
N ILE A 51 1.43 7.23 -8.19
CA ILE A 51 0.44 6.94 -7.16
C ILE A 51 -0.93 6.74 -7.80
N ASP A 52 -1.63 5.70 -7.34
CA ASP A 52 -3.07 5.56 -7.54
C ASP A 52 -3.74 5.63 -6.18
N THR A 53 -4.53 6.67 -5.98
CA THR A 53 -5.27 6.88 -4.74
C THR A 53 -6.55 6.06 -4.72
N PHE A 54 -6.99 5.69 -3.53
CA PHE A 54 -8.31 5.13 -3.30
C PHE A 54 -8.85 5.58 -1.93
N GLU A 55 -10.17 5.50 -1.76
CA GLU A 55 -10.81 5.70 -0.47
C GLU A 55 -10.99 4.37 0.26
N PHE A 56 -10.44 4.25 1.46
CA PHE A 56 -10.65 3.11 2.34
C PHE A 56 -11.98 3.23 3.07
N ASN A 57 -12.98 2.54 2.53
CA ASN A 57 -14.33 2.41 3.08
C ASN A 57 -14.69 0.93 3.25
N LEU A 58 -15.89 0.63 3.76
CA LEU A 58 -16.28 -0.75 4.05
C LEU A 58 -16.24 -1.64 2.80
N LYS A 59 -16.67 -1.11 1.65
CA LYS A 59 -16.68 -1.84 0.38
C LYS A 59 -15.25 -2.11 -0.09
N THR A 60 -14.40 -1.08 -0.19
CA THR A 60 -13.01 -1.26 -0.66
C THR A 60 -12.20 -2.14 0.28
N LYS A 61 -12.49 -2.09 1.59
CA LYS A 61 -11.96 -3.03 2.57
C LYS A 61 -12.34 -4.48 2.23
N GLN A 62 -13.63 -4.76 2.02
CA GLN A 62 -14.11 -6.10 1.63
C GLN A 62 -13.46 -6.57 0.32
N ASP A 63 -13.48 -5.72 -0.70
CA ASP A 63 -12.87 -6.00 -2.00
C ASP A 63 -11.37 -6.35 -1.87
N ILE A 64 -10.62 -5.65 -1.01
CA ILE A 64 -9.19 -5.94 -0.76
C ILE A 64 -9.01 -7.30 -0.11
N TYR A 65 -9.81 -7.63 0.91
CA TYR A 65 -9.69 -8.91 1.62
C TYR A 65 -10.06 -10.11 0.74
N GLU A 66 -11.17 -10.01 0.00
CA GLU A 66 -11.63 -11.08 -0.89
C GLU A 66 -10.60 -11.36 -1.99
N ASN A 67 -10.08 -10.31 -2.63
CA ASN A 67 -9.05 -10.47 -3.65
C ASN A 67 -7.74 -11.03 -3.07
N LEU A 68 -7.33 -10.61 -1.88
CA LEU A 68 -6.16 -11.17 -1.21
C LEU A 68 -6.34 -12.65 -0.89
N GLN A 69 -7.51 -13.05 -0.39
CA GLN A 69 -7.82 -14.45 -0.10
C GLN A 69 -7.76 -15.31 -1.37
N LEU A 70 -8.36 -14.85 -2.48
CA LEU A 70 -8.30 -15.56 -3.76
C LEU A 70 -6.86 -15.75 -4.26
N ILE A 71 -6.01 -14.71 -4.13
CA ILE A 71 -4.59 -14.79 -4.53
C ILE A 71 -3.85 -15.82 -3.68
N ILE A 72 -4.07 -15.83 -2.37
CA ILE A 72 -3.44 -16.79 -1.46
C ILE A 72 -3.87 -18.22 -1.83
N GLU A 73 -5.17 -18.48 -1.94
CA GLU A 73 -5.70 -19.79 -2.29
C GLU A 73 -5.16 -20.29 -3.64
N GLN A 74 -5.09 -19.43 -4.64
CA GLN A 74 -4.51 -19.76 -5.95
C GLN A 74 -3.00 -20.03 -5.87
N SER A 75 -2.26 -19.26 -5.05
CA SER A 75 -0.81 -19.47 -4.86
C SER A 75 -0.51 -20.79 -4.14
N GLU A 76 -1.34 -21.19 -3.18
CA GLU A 76 -1.24 -22.46 -2.48
C GLU A 76 -1.60 -23.66 -3.37
N MET A 77 -2.54 -23.48 -4.31
CA MET A 77 -2.88 -24.49 -5.32
C MET A 77 -1.80 -24.62 -6.41
N GLY A 78 -1.06 -23.55 -6.74
CA GLY A 78 0.01 -23.54 -7.74
C GLY A 78 1.37 -24.07 -7.25
N GLY A 79 1.60 -24.13 -5.94
CA GLY A 79 2.89 -24.53 -5.33
C GLY A 79 3.20 -26.04 -5.29
N ARG A 80 2.34 -26.91 -5.83
CA ARG A 80 2.55 -28.38 -5.83
C ARG A 80 2.79 -29.00 -7.21
N VAL A 81 2.97 -28.20 -8.26
CA VAL A 81 3.24 -28.71 -9.60
C VAL A 81 4.59 -28.20 -10.08
N ASN A 82 5.67 -28.87 -9.66
CA ASN A 82 6.87 -29.19 -10.45
C ASN A 82 8.08 -29.48 -9.54
N ASP A 83 8.07 -30.68 -8.93
CA ASP A 83 9.29 -31.34 -8.44
C ASP A 83 9.27 -32.81 -8.88
N LYS A 84 8.99 -33.06 -10.16
CA LYS A 84 9.28 -34.35 -10.82
C LYS A 84 9.51 -34.12 -12.30
N LYS A 85 10.77 -33.92 -12.69
CA LYS A 85 11.37 -34.52 -13.88
C LYS A 85 12.89 -34.42 -13.81
#